data_AF-A0A651HN54-F1
#
_entry.id   AF-A0A651HN54-F1
#
_cell.length_a   1.000
_cell.length_b   1.000
_cell.length_c   1.000
_cell.angle_alpha   90.00
_cell.angle_beta   90.00
_cell.angle_gamma   90.00
#
_symmetry.space_group_name_H-M   'P 1'
#
loop_
_entity.id
_entity.type
_entity.pdbx_description
1 polymer ?
#
loop_
_entity_poly.entity_id
_entity_poly.type
_entity_poly.pdbx_seq_one_letter_code
_entity_poly.pdbx_strand_id
1 'polypeptide(L)'
;GCAAGLGAPPAPSPAEIPDLEAALLDQPGSAAILLRLGAAYREAGRTGDAVEALERARGLAPSDPGVLYYLGLSHEDGESWMEAREAYQAFLALGPDTGLAPRVRDRLERVRRAELQEAAREALVREAELADTEPAAGTVAVFPFLFIGADAQFAPLGRALAELTTSDLARLGRVDVLERSRVQFLLDELALAESGRIDPATAVRSGRLLGAGRVVQGSVDASDDVVDLLATPVPVSTGTSPDPVAEADALQRLYEVQGRMVLGLHQRMGIQLTEAEREVILGRSTRSLRALLLLGMALEAEDGGDFDTAAELMEEALEEEPDFSEASDGLDRNRSLINARDTSISEVAMEGRPQLPPPPVRGPIALGDPRDMFRDVEALIPGVTGRDPSVEFLNAEGLSPSAALLEIILRPPGSGR
;
A
#
# COMPACT_ATOMS: atom_id res chain seq x y z
N GLY A 1 -17.39 -45.16 -12.34
CA GLY A 1 -16.12 -44.43 -12.16
C GLY A 1 -16.45 -43.08 -11.60
N CYS A 2 -16.00 -42.81 -10.38
CA CYS A 2 -16.29 -41.57 -9.67
C CYS A 2 -15.61 -40.40 -10.38
N ALA A 3 -16.38 -39.36 -10.72
CA ALA A 3 -15.86 -38.07 -11.11
C ALA A 3 -15.17 -37.45 -9.88
N ALA A 4 -13.85 -37.36 -9.91
CA ALA A 4 -13.09 -36.60 -8.93
C ALA A 4 -13.47 -35.12 -9.12
N GLY A 5 -14.03 -34.50 -8.09
CA GLY A 5 -14.30 -33.06 -8.08
C GLY A 5 -13.02 -32.29 -8.37
N LEU A 6 -13.04 -31.46 -9.39
CA LEU A 6 -11.99 -30.51 -9.73
C LEU A 6 -11.95 -29.45 -8.62
N GLY A 7 -11.25 -29.75 -7.53
CA GLY A 7 -10.93 -28.78 -6.48
C GLY A 7 -10.05 -27.67 -7.05
N ALA A 8 -10.19 -26.47 -6.49
CA ALA A 8 -9.30 -25.36 -6.76
C ALA A 8 -7.84 -25.80 -6.51
N PRO A 9 -6.87 -25.32 -7.31
CA PRO A 9 -5.48 -25.67 -7.10
C PRO A 9 -5.06 -25.34 -5.66
N PRO A 10 -4.20 -26.17 -5.03
CA PRO A 10 -3.73 -25.91 -3.69
C PRO A 10 -2.96 -24.58 -3.65
N ALA A 11 -2.91 -24.00 -2.45
CA ALA A 11 -2.10 -22.84 -2.13
C ALA A 11 -0.68 -22.97 -2.75
N PRO A 12 -0.13 -21.90 -3.35
CA PRO A 12 1.26 -21.89 -3.78
C PRO A 12 2.17 -22.31 -2.63
N SER A 13 3.15 -23.15 -2.91
CA SER A 13 4.05 -23.67 -1.89
C SER A 13 5.50 -23.61 -2.37
N PRO A 14 6.46 -23.29 -1.49
CA PRO A 14 7.88 -23.37 -1.82
C PRO A 14 8.32 -24.75 -2.35
N ALA A 15 7.60 -25.81 -2.00
CA ALA A 15 7.89 -27.17 -2.47
C ALA A 15 7.69 -27.35 -3.98
N GLU A 16 6.88 -26.52 -4.62
CA GLU A 16 6.58 -26.61 -6.06
C GLU A 16 7.61 -25.89 -6.94
N ILE A 17 8.51 -25.08 -6.34
CA ILE A 17 9.48 -24.26 -7.06
C ILE A 17 10.30 -25.06 -8.09
N PRO A 18 10.92 -26.22 -7.74
CA PRO A 18 11.76 -26.94 -8.69
C PRO A 18 10.98 -27.45 -9.92
N ASP A 19 9.74 -27.91 -9.71
CA ASP A 19 8.89 -28.41 -10.79
C ASP A 19 8.40 -27.26 -11.69
N LEU A 20 8.11 -26.09 -11.09
CA LEU A 20 7.70 -24.89 -11.82
C LEU A 20 8.85 -24.28 -12.62
N GLU A 21 10.07 -24.25 -12.06
CA GLU A 21 11.28 -23.83 -12.78
C GLU A 21 11.55 -24.75 -13.98
N ALA A 22 11.43 -26.07 -13.81
CA ALA A 22 11.55 -27.03 -14.91
C ALA A 22 10.46 -26.83 -15.98
N ALA A 23 9.20 -26.66 -15.57
CA ALA A 23 8.10 -26.42 -16.50
C ALA A 23 8.24 -25.11 -17.28
N LEU A 24 8.85 -24.08 -16.68
CA LEU A 24 9.13 -22.82 -17.35
C LEU A 24 10.18 -22.95 -18.45
N LEU A 25 11.12 -23.89 -18.34
CA LEU A 25 12.09 -24.18 -19.41
C LEU A 25 11.38 -24.72 -20.67
N ASP A 26 10.36 -25.56 -20.48
CA ASP A 26 9.57 -26.11 -21.57
C ASP A 26 8.57 -25.07 -22.14
N GLN A 27 8.09 -24.15 -21.30
CA GLN A 27 7.06 -23.15 -21.64
C GLN A 27 7.44 -21.73 -21.16
N PRO A 28 8.46 -21.09 -21.75
CA PRO A 28 9.03 -19.83 -21.23
C PRO A 28 8.10 -18.61 -21.28
N GLY A 29 7.04 -18.68 -22.10
CA GLY A 29 6.00 -17.64 -22.23
C GLY A 29 4.69 -17.94 -21.49
N SER A 30 4.69 -18.90 -20.56
CA SER A 30 3.49 -19.24 -19.81
C SER A 30 3.30 -18.30 -18.62
N ALA A 31 2.41 -17.31 -18.77
CA ALA A 31 2.04 -16.39 -17.69
C ALA A 31 1.51 -17.12 -16.44
N ALA A 32 0.82 -18.25 -16.61
CA ALA A 32 0.28 -19.04 -15.52
C ALA A 32 1.39 -19.73 -14.69
N ILE A 33 2.44 -20.25 -15.35
CA ILE A 33 3.60 -20.84 -14.66
C ILE A 33 4.37 -19.74 -13.93
N LEU A 34 4.63 -18.62 -14.60
CA LEU A 34 5.32 -17.48 -14.02
C LEU A 34 4.59 -16.91 -12.79
N LEU A 35 3.26 -16.79 -12.87
CA LEU A 35 2.42 -16.39 -11.74
C LEU A 35 2.56 -17.35 -10.55
N ARG A 36 2.43 -18.67 -10.80
CA ARG A 36 2.52 -19.67 -9.72
C ARG A 36 3.91 -19.74 -9.13
N LEU A 37 4.94 -19.61 -9.97
CA LEU A 37 6.34 -19.57 -9.55
C LEU A 37 6.61 -18.32 -8.69
N GLY A 38 6.12 -17.16 -9.12
CA GLY A 38 6.23 -15.92 -8.35
C GLY A 38 5.55 -16.00 -6.99
N ALA A 39 4.33 -16.55 -6.93
CA ALA A 39 3.65 -16.80 -5.67
C ALA A 39 4.43 -17.80 -4.77
N ALA A 40 5.00 -18.86 -5.33
CA ALA A 40 5.81 -19.82 -4.59
C ALA A 40 7.14 -19.21 -4.09
N TYR A 41 7.80 -18.36 -4.87
CA TYR A 41 8.98 -17.61 -4.45
C TYR A 41 8.67 -16.66 -3.30
N ARG A 42 7.52 -15.99 -3.35
CA ARG A 42 7.06 -15.12 -2.28
C ARG A 42 6.87 -15.89 -0.97
N GLU A 43 6.18 -17.02 -0.99
CA GLU A 43 6.02 -17.91 0.18
C GLU A 43 7.36 -18.46 0.71
N ALA A 44 8.39 -18.54 -0.16
CA ALA A 44 9.73 -18.93 0.23
C ALA A 44 10.56 -17.76 0.81
N GLY A 45 10.00 -16.55 0.92
CA GLY A 45 10.71 -15.33 1.30
C GLY A 45 11.70 -14.83 0.24
N ARG A 46 11.62 -15.35 -0.99
CA ARG A 46 12.46 -14.97 -2.13
C ARG A 46 11.82 -13.80 -2.87
N THR A 47 11.69 -12.66 -2.20
CA THR A 47 10.94 -11.48 -2.68
C THR A 47 11.43 -10.99 -4.05
N GLY A 48 12.75 -10.90 -4.27
CA GLY A 48 13.30 -10.46 -5.55
C GLY A 48 12.94 -11.38 -6.71
N ASP A 49 13.06 -12.69 -6.52
CA ASP A 49 12.71 -13.69 -7.54
C ASP A 49 11.20 -13.69 -7.82
N ALA A 50 10.39 -13.47 -6.77
CA ALA A 50 8.95 -13.35 -6.89
C ALA A 50 8.56 -12.18 -7.80
N VAL A 51 9.09 -10.99 -7.52
CA VAL A 51 8.85 -9.78 -8.33
C VAL A 51 9.30 -10.01 -9.78
N GLU A 52 10.48 -10.59 -10.02
CA GLU A 52 10.96 -10.85 -11.39
C GLU A 52 10.01 -11.78 -12.17
N ALA A 53 9.62 -12.91 -11.57
CA ALA A 53 8.70 -13.86 -12.20
C ALA A 53 7.33 -13.23 -12.48
N LEU A 54 6.83 -12.44 -11.54
CA LEU A 54 5.52 -11.79 -11.65
C LEU A 54 5.52 -10.62 -12.64
N GLU A 55 6.60 -9.87 -12.78
CA GLU A 55 6.74 -8.83 -13.81
C GLU A 55 6.79 -9.44 -15.21
N ARG A 56 7.48 -10.58 -15.37
CA ARG A 56 7.41 -11.35 -16.61
C ARG A 56 5.99 -11.85 -16.88
N ALA A 57 5.26 -12.28 -15.86
CA ALA A 57 3.85 -12.65 -16.00
C ALA A 57 2.98 -11.45 -16.39
N ARG A 58 3.23 -10.27 -15.81
CA ARG A 58 2.55 -8.99 -16.13
C ARG A 58 2.74 -8.59 -17.58
N GLY A 59 3.96 -8.74 -18.11
CA GLY A 59 4.26 -8.46 -19.52
C GLY A 59 3.48 -9.35 -20.50
N LEU A 60 3.12 -10.58 -20.09
CA LEU A 60 2.36 -11.54 -20.90
C LEU A 60 0.84 -11.42 -20.68
N ALA A 61 0.42 -11.08 -19.46
CA ALA A 61 -0.98 -10.99 -19.06
C ALA A 61 -1.23 -9.73 -18.19
N PRO A 62 -1.28 -8.54 -18.82
CA PRO A 62 -1.29 -7.27 -18.10
C PRO A 62 -2.57 -6.97 -17.31
N SER A 63 -3.66 -7.66 -17.60
CA SER A 63 -4.94 -7.52 -16.91
C SER A 63 -5.30 -8.77 -16.10
N ASP A 64 -4.31 -9.59 -15.75
CA ASP A 64 -4.51 -10.77 -14.92
C ASP A 64 -4.63 -10.35 -13.44
N PRO A 65 -5.77 -10.60 -12.76
CA PRO A 65 -5.96 -10.20 -11.37
C PRO A 65 -5.01 -10.95 -10.42
N GLY A 66 -4.69 -12.21 -10.70
CA GLY A 66 -3.75 -12.98 -9.89
C GLY A 66 -2.35 -12.37 -9.93
N VAL A 67 -1.89 -11.98 -11.13
CA VAL A 67 -0.59 -11.29 -11.29
C VAL A 67 -0.58 -9.96 -10.55
N LEU A 68 -1.66 -9.16 -10.62
CA LEU A 68 -1.76 -7.88 -9.88
C LEU A 68 -1.73 -8.09 -8.38
N TYR A 69 -2.48 -9.07 -7.90
CA TYR A 69 -2.57 -9.38 -6.49
C TYR A 69 -1.20 -9.81 -5.93
N TYR A 70 -0.55 -10.79 -6.57
CA TYR A 70 0.75 -11.27 -6.11
C TYR A 70 1.87 -10.26 -6.32
N LEU A 71 1.83 -9.40 -7.35
CA LEU A 71 2.78 -8.28 -7.46
C LEU A 71 2.63 -7.33 -6.27
N GLY A 72 1.40 -6.93 -5.94
CA GLY A 72 1.16 -6.06 -4.79
C GLY A 72 1.69 -6.67 -3.50
N LEU A 73 1.42 -7.95 -3.27
CA LEU A 73 1.92 -8.67 -2.10
C LEU A 73 3.44 -8.79 -2.06
N SER A 74 4.08 -9.10 -3.20
CA SER A 74 5.54 -9.23 -3.27
C SER A 74 6.24 -7.87 -3.10
N HIS A 75 5.67 -6.78 -3.62
CA HIS A 75 6.17 -5.44 -3.36
C HIS A 75 5.97 -5.02 -1.90
N GLU A 76 4.83 -5.38 -1.29
CA GLU A 76 4.57 -5.15 0.14
C GLU A 76 5.61 -5.88 1.02
N ASP A 77 5.93 -7.15 0.72
CA ASP A 77 6.98 -7.90 1.45
C ASP A 77 8.39 -7.32 1.24
N GLY A 78 8.59 -6.63 0.12
CA GLY A 78 9.83 -5.93 -0.21
C GLY A 78 9.87 -4.48 0.25
N GLU A 79 8.87 -4.02 1.00
CA GLU A 79 8.71 -2.63 1.46
C GLU A 79 8.71 -1.61 0.30
N SER A 80 8.41 -2.06 -0.92
CA SER A 80 8.27 -1.24 -2.12
C SER A 80 6.84 -0.70 -2.18
N TRP A 81 6.52 0.21 -1.26
CA TRP A 81 5.15 0.62 -0.97
C TRP A 81 4.44 1.27 -2.18
N MET A 82 5.17 2.04 -2.99
CA MET A 82 4.63 2.70 -4.18
C MET A 82 4.18 1.67 -5.23
N GLU A 83 5.03 0.71 -5.55
CA GLU A 83 4.76 -0.37 -6.49
C GLU A 83 3.65 -1.30 -5.96
N ALA A 84 3.62 -1.55 -4.65
CA ALA A 84 2.54 -2.30 -4.01
C ALA A 84 1.19 -1.61 -4.20
N ARG A 85 1.12 -0.30 -3.92
CA ARG A 85 -0.08 0.52 -4.11
C ARG A 85 -0.54 0.50 -5.57
N GLU A 86 0.37 0.67 -6.53
CA GLU A 86 0.04 0.65 -7.95
C GLU A 86 -0.55 -0.70 -8.38
N ALA A 87 0.06 -1.81 -7.98
CA ALA A 87 -0.42 -3.14 -8.30
C ALA A 87 -1.82 -3.42 -7.70
N TYR A 88 -2.06 -3.00 -6.46
CA TYR A 88 -3.37 -3.12 -5.82
C TYR A 88 -4.44 -2.22 -6.41
N GLN A 89 -4.09 -0.97 -6.76
CA GLN A 89 -5.04 -0.08 -7.44
C GLN A 89 -5.41 -0.63 -8.82
N ALA A 90 -4.43 -1.14 -9.56
CA ALA A 90 -4.70 -1.80 -10.83
C ALA A 90 -5.52 -3.09 -10.65
N PHE A 91 -5.31 -3.87 -9.58
CA PHE A 91 -6.20 -5.00 -9.22
C PHE A 91 -7.65 -4.56 -9.05
N LEU A 92 -7.89 -3.53 -8.22
CA LEU A 92 -9.24 -3.05 -7.94
C LEU A 92 -9.91 -2.42 -9.17
N ALA A 93 -9.14 -1.77 -10.04
CA ALA A 93 -9.64 -1.17 -11.27
C ALA A 93 -10.20 -2.20 -12.27
N LEU A 94 -9.74 -3.45 -12.22
CA LEU A 94 -10.32 -4.53 -13.04
C LEU A 94 -11.73 -4.94 -12.58
N GLY A 95 -12.14 -4.56 -11.36
CA GLY A 95 -13.38 -5.00 -10.75
C GLY A 95 -13.58 -6.52 -10.75
N PRO A 96 -12.56 -7.33 -10.42
CA PRO A 96 -12.68 -8.77 -10.51
C PRO A 96 -13.73 -9.26 -9.53
N ASP A 97 -14.69 -10.07 -9.99
CA ASP A 97 -15.71 -10.73 -9.17
C ASP A 97 -15.07 -11.85 -8.34
N THR A 98 -14.23 -11.42 -7.41
CA THR A 98 -13.41 -12.25 -6.54
C THR A 98 -13.64 -11.77 -5.12
N GLY A 99 -13.65 -12.68 -4.15
CA GLY A 99 -13.65 -12.34 -2.72
C GLY A 99 -12.39 -11.60 -2.25
N LEU A 100 -11.48 -11.26 -3.17
CA LEU A 100 -10.20 -10.58 -2.93
C LEU A 100 -10.30 -9.06 -2.85
N ALA A 101 -11.27 -8.44 -3.50
CA ALA A 101 -11.34 -6.98 -3.53
C ALA A 101 -11.37 -6.34 -2.12
N PRO A 102 -12.14 -6.86 -1.13
CA PRO A 102 -12.06 -6.38 0.25
C PRO A 102 -10.65 -6.52 0.85
N ARG A 103 -10.01 -7.69 0.69
CA ARG A 103 -8.65 -7.94 1.20
C ARG A 103 -7.61 -7.00 0.60
N VAL A 104 -7.75 -6.66 -0.68
CA VAL A 104 -6.85 -5.70 -1.34
C VAL A 104 -7.07 -4.28 -0.82
N ARG A 105 -8.31 -3.89 -0.47
CA ARG A 105 -8.57 -2.61 0.19
C ARG A 105 -7.95 -2.57 1.59
N ASP A 106 -8.09 -3.66 2.36
CA ASP A 106 -7.47 -3.77 3.68
C ASP A 106 -5.94 -3.63 3.61
N ARG A 107 -5.30 -4.29 2.64
CA ARG A 107 -3.85 -4.16 2.40
C ARG A 107 -3.44 -2.78 1.92
N LEU A 108 -4.26 -2.10 1.12
CA LEU A 108 -3.99 -0.72 0.70
C LEU A 108 -3.95 0.25 1.88
N GLU A 109 -4.78 0.08 2.91
CA GLU A 109 -4.69 0.90 4.12
C GLU A 109 -3.37 0.66 4.88
N ARG A 110 -2.90 -0.60 4.93
CA ARG A 110 -1.58 -0.92 5.49
C ARG A 110 -0.45 -0.26 4.68
N VAL A 111 -0.47 -0.41 3.35
CA VAL A 111 0.53 0.19 2.44
C VAL A 111 0.54 1.71 2.58
N ARG A 112 -0.64 2.35 2.56
CA ARG A 112 -0.77 3.80 2.75
C ARG A 112 -0.14 4.25 4.06
N ARG A 113 -0.42 3.55 5.17
CA ARG A 113 0.18 3.87 6.48
C ARG A 113 1.71 3.78 6.43
N ALA A 114 2.26 2.74 5.77
CA ALA A 114 3.69 2.56 5.61
C ALA A 114 4.34 3.65 4.72
N GLU A 115 3.68 4.05 3.63
CA GLU A 115 4.10 5.19 2.78
C GLU A 115 4.19 6.48 3.61
N LEU A 116 3.20 6.76 4.47
CA LEU A 116 3.21 7.95 5.32
C LEU A 116 4.33 7.93 6.36
N GLN A 117 4.62 6.78 6.94
CA GLN A 117 5.75 6.61 7.88
C GLN A 117 7.09 6.82 7.19
N GLU A 118 7.27 6.24 6.01
CA GLU A 118 8.51 6.41 5.25
C GLU A 118 8.68 7.85 4.79
N ALA A 119 7.61 8.49 4.31
CA ALA A 119 7.64 9.91 3.97
C ALA A 119 8.02 10.82 5.16
N ALA A 120 7.60 10.47 6.38
CA ALA A 120 8.00 11.19 7.59
C ALA A 120 9.51 11.05 7.88
N ARG A 121 10.06 9.85 7.74
CA ARG A 121 11.51 9.58 7.89
C ARG A 121 12.33 10.29 6.83
N GLU A 122 11.92 10.17 5.56
CA GLU A 122 12.59 10.83 4.45
C GLU A 122 12.57 12.35 4.59
N ALA A 123 11.46 12.94 5.06
CA ALA A 123 11.38 14.37 5.31
C ALA A 123 12.45 14.83 6.30
N LEU A 124 12.70 14.07 7.38
CA LEU A 124 13.74 14.38 8.36
C LEU A 124 15.15 14.23 7.77
N VAL A 125 15.40 13.16 7.00
CA VAL A 125 16.70 12.97 6.33
C VAL A 125 16.98 14.12 5.35
N ARG A 126 15.95 14.61 4.67
CA ARG A 126 16.03 15.70 3.68
C ARG A 126 15.76 17.09 4.26
N GLU A 127 15.78 17.24 5.58
CA GLU A 127 15.43 18.50 6.24
C GLU A 127 16.20 19.71 5.68
N ALA A 128 17.51 19.54 5.45
CA ALA A 128 18.37 20.60 4.92
C ALA A 128 17.96 21.05 3.50
N GLU A 129 17.48 20.13 2.66
CA GLU A 129 16.98 20.46 1.31
C GLU A 129 15.60 21.13 1.38
N LEU A 130 14.76 20.67 2.31
CA LEU A 130 13.43 21.23 2.53
C LEU A 130 13.50 22.63 3.15
N ALA A 131 14.58 22.99 3.84
CA ALA A 131 14.79 24.31 4.44
C ALA A 131 14.61 25.46 3.44
N ASP A 132 15.02 25.24 2.18
CA ASP A 132 14.95 26.23 1.10
C ASP A 132 13.70 26.07 0.22
N THR A 133 12.85 25.09 0.51
CA THR A 133 11.62 24.84 -0.24
C THR A 133 10.47 25.63 0.36
N GLU A 134 9.78 26.42 -0.46
CA GLU A 134 8.59 27.16 -0.03
C GLU A 134 7.42 26.18 0.20
N PRO A 135 6.87 26.09 1.42
CA PRO A 135 5.76 25.19 1.70
C PRO A 135 4.49 25.61 0.95
N ALA A 136 3.60 24.65 0.67
CA ALA A 136 2.38 24.93 -0.07
C ALA A 136 1.44 25.82 0.75
N ALA A 137 1.27 27.09 0.33
CA ALA A 137 0.54 28.11 1.09
C ALA A 137 -0.94 27.76 1.37
N GLY A 138 -1.55 26.87 0.57
CA GLY A 138 -2.92 26.38 0.77
C GLY A 138 -3.03 25.16 1.68
N THR A 139 -1.90 24.56 2.07
CA THR A 139 -1.85 23.32 2.84
C THR A 139 -1.75 23.58 4.34
N VAL A 140 -2.57 22.90 5.13
CA VAL A 140 -2.70 23.07 6.57
C VAL A 140 -2.44 21.74 7.28
N ALA A 141 -1.55 21.75 8.26
CA ALA A 141 -1.39 20.65 9.21
C ALA A 141 -2.06 21.03 10.54
N VAL A 142 -2.84 20.12 11.13
CA VAL A 142 -3.41 20.30 12.46
C VAL A 142 -2.68 19.40 13.45
N PHE A 143 -2.09 20.00 14.48
CA PHE A 143 -1.35 19.23 15.48
C PHE A 143 -2.29 18.78 16.60
N PRO A 144 -1.98 17.67 17.30
CA PRO A 144 -2.66 17.33 18.55
C PRO A 144 -2.69 18.53 19.48
N PHE A 145 -3.86 18.83 20.04
CA PHE A 145 -4.00 19.97 20.95
C PHE A 145 -3.32 19.61 22.27
N LEU A 146 -2.53 20.53 22.80
CA LEU A 146 -1.89 20.35 24.09
C LEU A 146 -2.94 20.42 25.20
N PHE A 147 -3.07 19.36 25.98
CA PHE A 147 -3.88 19.39 27.20
C PHE A 147 -3.11 20.09 28.34
N ILE A 148 -3.69 21.14 28.92
CA ILE A 148 -3.08 21.95 30.00
C ILE A 148 -3.82 21.79 31.33
N GLY A 149 -4.98 21.12 31.33
CA GLY A 149 -5.82 20.96 32.52
C GLY A 149 -5.21 20.07 33.60
N ALA A 150 -5.73 20.19 34.82
CA ALA A 150 -5.25 19.41 35.97
C ALA A 150 -5.76 17.97 35.97
N ASP A 151 -6.92 17.72 35.35
CA ASP A 151 -7.56 16.40 35.35
C ASP A 151 -7.21 15.61 34.09
N ALA A 152 -6.34 14.61 34.26
CA ALA A 152 -5.86 13.77 33.17
C ALA A 152 -6.96 13.00 32.44
N GLN A 153 -8.17 12.87 32.99
CA GLN A 153 -9.28 12.21 32.30
C GLN A 153 -9.66 12.92 30.99
N PHE A 154 -9.38 14.22 30.88
CA PHE A 154 -9.66 15.02 29.69
C PHE A 154 -8.48 15.11 28.70
N ALA A 155 -7.32 14.53 29.03
CA ALA A 155 -6.17 14.52 28.12
C ALA A 155 -6.47 13.96 26.71
N PRO A 156 -7.33 12.92 26.53
CA PRO A 156 -7.71 12.43 25.21
C PRO A 156 -8.37 13.48 24.30
N LEU A 157 -8.97 14.54 24.87
CA LEU A 157 -9.58 15.62 24.09
C LEU A 157 -8.59 16.28 23.13
N GLY A 158 -7.30 16.31 23.48
CA GLY A 158 -6.27 16.92 22.64
C GLY A 158 -6.21 16.31 21.23
N ARG A 159 -6.26 14.98 21.14
CA ARG A 159 -6.25 14.25 19.86
C ARG A 159 -7.61 14.31 19.19
N ALA A 160 -8.69 14.15 19.95
CA ALA A 160 -10.05 14.19 19.42
C ALA A 160 -10.39 15.55 18.77
N LEU A 161 -10.01 16.66 19.42
CA LEU A 161 -10.21 18.01 18.88
C LEU A 161 -9.38 18.26 17.63
N ALA A 162 -8.18 17.70 17.54
CA ALA A 162 -7.37 17.77 16.33
C ALA A 162 -8.02 17.00 15.16
N GLU A 163 -8.58 15.81 15.42
CA GLU A 163 -9.31 15.03 14.41
C GLU A 163 -10.56 15.76 13.91
N LEU A 164 -11.39 16.31 14.82
CA LEU A 164 -12.56 17.11 14.45
C LEU A 164 -12.17 18.35 13.65
N THR A 165 -11.16 19.09 14.12
CA THR A 165 -10.67 20.29 13.43
C THR A 165 -10.11 19.97 12.05
N THR A 166 -9.41 18.84 11.90
CA THR A 166 -8.91 18.35 10.61
C THR A 166 -10.07 18.10 9.65
N SER A 167 -11.08 17.36 10.11
CA SER A 167 -12.26 17.01 9.33
C SER A 167 -13.09 18.25 8.93
N ASP A 168 -13.33 19.18 9.85
CA ASP A 168 -14.12 20.38 9.57
C ASP A 168 -13.41 21.35 8.62
N LEU A 169 -12.09 21.53 8.74
CA LEU A 169 -11.30 22.34 7.82
C LEU A 169 -11.29 21.75 6.40
N ALA A 170 -11.20 20.41 6.29
CA ALA A 170 -11.18 19.71 5.02
C ALA A 170 -12.55 19.75 4.31
N ARG A 171 -13.64 19.75 5.08
CA ARG A 171 -15.02 19.62 4.58
C ARG A 171 -15.41 20.67 3.54
N LEU A 172 -14.93 21.90 3.70
CA LEU A 172 -15.27 22.99 2.79
C LEU A 172 -14.42 23.02 1.52
N GLY A 173 -13.33 22.24 1.45
CA GLY A 173 -12.40 22.24 0.31
C GLY A 173 -11.73 23.60 0.07
N ARG A 174 -11.65 24.46 1.09
CA ARG A 174 -11.04 25.80 1.02
C ARG A 174 -9.53 25.77 1.24
N VAL A 175 -9.04 24.70 1.87
CA VAL A 175 -7.63 24.44 2.17
C VAL A 175 -7.36 22.94 1.99
N ASP A 176 -6.12 22.60 1.66
CA ASP A 176 -5.68 21.21 1.60
C ASP A 176 -5.22 20.80 3.00
N VAL A 177 -6.02 20.01 3.72
CA VAL A 177 -5.66 19.58 5.07
C VAL A 177 -4.87 18.28 5.00
N LEU A 178 -3.73 18.24 5.68
CA LEU A 178 -2.93 17.02 5.78
C LEU A 178 -3.63 15.98 6.65
N GLU A 179 -3.44 14.71 6.30
CA GLU A 179 -3.92 13.59 7.09
C GLU A 179 -3.33 13.60 8.50
N ARG A 180 -4.17 13.27 9.49
CA ARG A 180 -3.79 13.24 10.90
C ARG A 180 -2.64 12.26 11.18
N SER A 181 -2.70 11.07 10.60
CA SER A 181 -1.64 10.05 10.69
C SER A 181 -0.29 10.55 10.15
N ARG A 182 -0.29 11.32 9.06
CA ARG A 182 0.93 11.94 8.50
C ARG A 182 1.58 12.89 9.48
N VAL A 183 0.78 13.73 10.14
CA VAL A 183 1.27 14.66 11.18
C VAL A 183 1.83 13.85 12.35
N GLN A 184 1.10 12.85 12.82
CA GLN A 184 1.51 12.03 13.95
C GLN A 184 2.84 11.30 13.69
N PHE A 185 3.01 10.64 12.54
CA PHE A 185 4.26 9.94 12.23
C PHE A 185 5.46 10.87 12.21
N LEU A 186 5.32 12.10 11.68
CA LEU A 186 6.41 13.06 11.75
C LEU A 186 6.73 13.46 13.20
N LEU A 187 5.70 13.69 14.03
CA LEU A 187 5.90 14.06 15.43
C LEU A 187 6.59 12.94 16.21
N ASP A 188 6.23 11.68 15.94
CA ASP A 188 6.88 10.51 16.55
C ASP A 188 8.35 10.41 16.14
N GLU A 189 8.65 10.56 14.85
CA GLU A 189 10.03 10.53 14.35
C GLU A 189 10.87 11.71 14.91
N LEU A 190 10.30 12.91 15.04
CA LEU A 190 10.94 14.05 15.70
C LEU A 190 11.21 13.79 17.19
N ALA A 191 10.26 13.20 17.91
CA ALA A 191 10.40 12.88 19.32
C ALA A 191 11.52 11.86 19.56
N LEU A 192 11.65 10.86 18.68
CA LEU A 192 12.74 9.88 18.69
C LEU A 192 14.09 10.53 18.40
N ALA A 193 14.15 11.49 17.47
CA ALA A 193 15.38 12.18 17.09
C ALA A 193 15.89 13.16 18.16
N GLU A 194 15.02 13.83 18.92
CA GLU A 194 15.39 15.02 19.73
C GLU A 194 15.41 14.85 21.25
N SER A 195 15.26 13.64 21.81
CA SER A 195 15.29 13.42 23.28
C SER A 195 14.26 14.26 24.07
N GLY A 196 13.15 14.66 23.45
CA GLY A 196 11.99 15.25 24.13
C GLY A 196 11.99 16.77 24.38
N ARG A 197 12.62 17.59 23.53
CA ARG A 197 12.41 19.06 23.56
C ARG A 197 11.49 19.51 22.43
N ILE A 198 10.31 20.06 22.77
CA ILE A 198 9.40 20.71 21.82
C ILE A 198 9.24 22.18 22.24
N ASP A 199 9.59 23.11 21.36
CA ASP A 199 9.44 24.58 21.51
C ASP A 199 8.64 25.11 20.28
N PRO A 200 7.96 26.26 20.31
CA PRO A 200 7.41 26.94 19.13
C PRO A 200 8.27 26.93 17.84
N ALA A 201 9.61 26.91 17.93
CA ALA A 201 10.49 26.70 16.76
C ALA A 201 10.23 25.36 16.04
N THR A 202 9.76 24.35 16.78
CA THR A 202 9.33 23.04 16.27
C THR A 202 8.13 23.17 15.34
N ALA A 203 7.20 24.11 15.54
CA ALA A 203 6.01 24.24 14.67
C ALA A 203 6.36 24.63 13.24
N VAL A 204 7.25 25.62 13.07
CA VAL A 204 7.72 26.07 11.76
C VAL A 204 8.54 24.98 11.09
N ARG A 205 9.43 24.33 11.86
CA ARG A 205 10.25 23.23 11.37
C ARG A 205 9.37 22.05 10.92
N SER A 206 8.50 21.55 11.77
CA SER A 206 7.57 20.46 11.46
C SER A 206 6.63 20.81 10.32
N GLY A 207 6.12 22.04 10.26
CA GLY A 207 5.32 22.52 9.13
C GLY A 207 6.08 22.44 7.81
N ARG A 208 7.36 22.82 7.80
CA ARG A 208 8.21 22.72 6.60
C ARG A 208 8.50 21.28 6.20
N LEU A 209 8.80 20.41 7.17
CA LEU A 209 8.98 18.97 6.95
C LEU A 209 7.71 18.31 6.39
N LEU A 210 6.53 18.76 6.83
CA LEU A 210 5.24 18.33 6.30
C LEU A 210 4.89 18.94 4.93
N GLY A 211 5.62 19.97 4.50
CA GLY A 211 5.27 20.77 3.32
C GLY A 211 4.02 21.64 3.50
N ALA A 212 3.56 21.84 4.74
CA ALA A 212 2.39 22.65 5.06
C ALA A 212 2.73 24.14 5.08
N GLY A 213 1.93 24.97 4.42
CA GLY A 213 2.03 26.43 4.49
C GLY A 213 1.64 26.99 5.85
N ARG A 214 0.80 26.26 6.59
CA ARG A 214 0.37 26.62 7.95
C ARG A 214 0.31 25.40 8.86
N VAL A 215 0.60 25.62 10.13
CA VAL A 215 0.39 24.67 11.21
C VAL A 215 -0.63 25.24 12.19
N VAL A 216 -1.73 24.54 12.42
CA VAL A 216 -2.66 24.85 13.50
C VAL A 216 -2.11 24.21 14.77
N GLN A 217 -1.67 25.07 15.69
CA GLN A 217 -1.33 24.68 17.05
C GLN A 217 -2.52 24.99 17.95
N GLY A 218 -2.87 24.05 18.82
CA GLY A 218 -3.96 24.24 19.76
C GLY A 218 -3.62 23.81 21.16
N SER A 219 -4.38 24.31 22.12
CA SER A 219 -4.40 23.81 23.49
C SER A 219 -5.83 23.76 24.00
N VAL A 220 -6.06 22.81 24.91
CA VAL A 220 -7.33 22.63 25.62
C VAL A 220 -7.05 22.61 27.12
N ASP A 221 -7.76 23.46 27.85
CA ASP A 221 -7.88 23.37 29.31
C ASP A 221 -9.33 23.00 29.61
N ALA A 222 -9.53 21.83 30.22
CA ALA A 222 -10.85 21.30 30.51
C ALA A 222 -10.94 20.88 31.98
N SER A 223 -12.09 21.18 32.56
CA SER A 223 -12.52 20.80 33.90
C SER A 223 -13.94 20.26 33.82
N ASP A 224 -14.49 19.74 34.92
CA ASP A 224 -15.85 19.17 34.94
C ASP A 224 -16.94 20.12 34.41
N ASP A 225 -16.76 21.44 34.55
CA ASP A 225 -17.77 22.44 34.21
C ASP A 225 -17.43 23.28 32.97
N VAL A 226 -16.15 23.57 32.73
CA VAL A 226 -15.71 24.58 31.74
C VAL A 226 -14.61 24.02 30.86
N VAL A 227 -14.62 24.46 29.60
CA VAL A 227 -13.55 24.21 28.63
C VAL A 227 -13.10 25.52 27.97
N ASP A 228 -11.79 25.69 27.91
CA ASP A 228 -11.10 26.78 27.21
C ASP A 228 -10.30 26.18 26.05
N LEU A 229 -10.62 26.60 24.82
CA LEU A 229 -9.90 26.22 23.61
C LEU A 229 -9.12 27.42 23.07
N LEU A 230 -7.84 27.19 22.80
CA LEU A 230 -6.98 28.13 22.08
C LEU A 230 -6.46 27.44 20.83
N ALA A 231 -6.57 28.10 19.68
CA ALA A 231 -5.97 27.60 18.43
C ALA A 231 -5.38 28.73 17.59
N THR A 232 -4.22 28.48 17.01
CA THR A 232 -3.46 29.48 16.25
C THR A 232 -2.97 28.87 14.92
N PRO A 233 -3.37 29.43 13.76
CA PRO A 233 -2.85 29.00 12.47
C PRO A 233 -1.53 29.72 12.17
N VAL A 234 -0.41 29.10 12.55
CA VAL A 234 0.95 29.66 12.40
C VAL A 234 1.41 29.50 10.94
N PRO A 235 1.70 30.60 10.21
CA PRO A 235 2.30 30.52 8.89
C PRO A 235 3.75 30.05 8.96
N VAL A 236 4.08 29.02 8.20
CA VAL A 236 5.43 28.42 8.20
C VAL A 236 6.47 29.33 7.53
N SER A 237 6.05 30.17 6.58
CA SER A 237 6.93 31.10 5.87
C SER A 237 7.46 32.22 6.76
N THR A 238 6.65 32.73 7.69
CA THR A 238 7.03 33.86 8.55
C THR A 238 7.40 33.44 9.96
N GLY A 239 6.87 32.29 10.43
CA GLY A 239 7.00 31.87 11.83
C GLY A 239 6.38 32.83 12.84
N THR A 240 5.64 33.84 12.36
CA THR A 240 4.92 34.78 13.23
C THR A 240 3.73 34.06 13.81
N SER A 241 3.62 34.03 15.15
CA SER A 241 2.42 33.53 15.82
C SER A 241 1.34 34.63 15.81
N PRO A 242 0.25 34.50 15.02
CA PRO A 242 -0.87 35.42 15.09
C PRO A 242 -1.58 35.32 16.45
N ASP A 243 -2.43 36.28 16.80
CA ASP A 243 -3.22 36.09 18.03
C ASP A 243 -4.10 34.83 17.90
N PRO A 244 -4.24 34.07 18.99
CA PRO A 244 -5.06 32.87 18.99
C PRO A 244 -6.53 33.19 18.73
N VAL A 245 -7.23 32.20 18.17
CA VAL A 245 -8.67 32.05 18.33
C VAL A 245 -8.89 31.46 19.71
N ALA A 246 -9.64 32.18 20.55
CA ALA A 246 -9.92 31.78 21.92
C ALA A 246 -11.42 31.63 22.10
N GLU A 247 -11.87 30.43 22.45
CA GLU A 247 -13.27 30.11 22.67
C GLU A 247 -13.39 29.38 24.01
N ALA A 248 -14.38 29.79 24.80
CA ALA A 248 -14.59 29.29 26.15
C ALA A 248 -16.08 29.15 26.43
N ASP A 249 -16.50 28.05 27.05
CA ASP A 249 -17.90 27.82 27.44
C ASP A 249 -18.00 26.65 28.43
N ALA A 250 -19.23 26.28 28.79
CA ALA A 250 -19.50 25.06 29.54
C ALA A 250 -18.98 23.82 28.78
N LEU A 251 -18.39 22.86 29.49
CA LEU A 251 -17.83 21.64 28.89
C LEU A 251 -18.87 20.86 28.07
N GLN A 252 -20.14 20.87 28.48
CA GLN A 252 -21.22 20.21 27.75
C GLN A 252 -21.49 20.83 26.37
N ARG A 253 -20.98 22.04 26.11
CA ARG A 253 -21.06 22.76 24.83
C ARG A 253 -19.74 22.72 24.06
N LEU A 254 -18.80 21.84 24.42
CA LEU A 254 -17.48 21.70 23.78
C LEU A 254 -17.55 21.71 22.25
N TYR A 255 -18.58 21.10 21.66
CA TYR A 255 -18.77 21.10 20.21
C TYR A 255 -19.11 22.46 19.61
N GLU A 256 -19.94 23.25 20.29
CA GLU A 256 -20.21 24.62 19.86
C GLU A 256 -18.95 25.48 19.97
N VAL A 257 -18.16 25.26 21.02
CA VAL A 257 -16.86 25.92 21.23
C VAL A 257 -15.88 25.55 20.11
N GLN A 258 -15.73 24.27 19.81
CA GLN A 258 -14.86 23.78 18.74
C GLN A 258 -15.33 24.27 17.35
N GLY A 259 -16.63 24.27 17.07
CA GLY A 259 -17.17 24.79 15.83
C GLY A 259 -16.90 26.29 15.66
N ARG A 260 -17.14 27.10 16.70
CA ARG A 260 -16.78 28.53 16.69
C ARG A 260 -15.28 28.75 16.49
N MET A 261 -14.45 27.92 17.11
CA MET A 261 -13.00 27.96 16.93
C MET A 261 -12.61 27.69 15.47
N VAL A 262 -13.19 26.68 14.80
CA VAL A 262 -12.92 26.40 13.38
C VAL A 262 -13.35 27.57 12.48
N LEU A 263 -14.51 28.20 12.75
CA LEU A 263 -14.93 29.41 12.05
C LEU A 263 -13.90 30.55 12.22
N GLY A 264 -13.39 30.73 13.44
CA GLY A 264 -12.33 31.68 13.73
C GLY A 264 -11.01 31.36 13.02
N LEU A 265 -10.64 30.08 12.90
CA LEU A 265 -9.45 29.64 12.16
C LEU A 265 -9.54 30.01 10.68
N HIS A 266 -10.68 29.78 10.03
CA HIS A 266 -10.91 30.23 8.65
C HIS A 266 -10.71 31.74 8.51
N GLN A 267 -11.29 32.53 9.42
CA GLN A 267 -11.15 33.99 9.40
C GLN A 267 -9.69 34.43 9.57
N ARG A 268 -8.95 33.81 10.50
CA ARG A 268 -7.51 34.09 10.72
C ARG A 268 -6.65 33.70 9.52
N MET A 269 -7.06 32.68 8.76
CA MET A 269 -6.43 32.30 7.49
C MET A 269 -6.85 33.20 6.32
N GLY A 270 -7.71 34.21 6.54
CA GLY A 270 -8.20 35.11 5.51
C GLY A 270 -9.30 34.53 4.63
N ILE A 271 -9.92 33.43 5.06
CA ILE A 271 -11.00 32.75 4.35
C ILE A 271 -12.34 33.27 4.89
N GLN A 272 -13.10 33.93 4.02
CA GLN A 272 -14.45 34.42 4.34
C GLN A 272 -15.47 33.32 4.03
N LEU A 273 -16.15 32.83 5.06
CA LEU A 273 -17.17 31.79 4.92
C LEU A 273 -18.54 32.42 4.67
N THR A 274 -19.30 31.79 3.76
CA THR A 274 -20.73 32.08 3.55
C THR A 274 -21.56 31.52 4.70
N GLU A 275 -22.79 32.01 4.88
CA GLU A 275 -23.67 31.51 5.96
C GLU A 275 -23.94 30.00 5.84
N ALA A 276 -24.15 29.51 4.62
CA ALA A 276 -24.34 28.07 4.38
C ALA A 276 -23.10 27.24 4.77
N GLU A 277 -21.89 27.73 4.51
CA GLU A 277 -20.65 27.05 4.92
C GLU A 277 -20.49 27.05 6.44
N ARG A 278 -20.94 28.11 7.13
CA ARG A 278 -20.92 28.18 8.60
C ARG A 278 -21.90 27.17 9.21
N GLU A 279 -23.10 27.04 8.63
CA GLU A 279 -24.07 26.02 9.05
C GLU A 279 -23.53 24.59 8.87
N VAL A 280 -22.77 24.33 7.81
CA VAL A 280 -22.13 23.02 7.57
C VAL A 280 -21.11 22.65 8.64
N ILE A 281 -20.34 23.62 9.15
CA ILE A 281 -19.37 23.41 10.24
C ILE A 281 -20.13 23.20 11.56
N LEU A 282 -21.12 24.05 11.86
CA LEU A 282 -21.84 24.00 13.13
C LEU A 282 -22.86 22.84 13.23
N GLY A 283 -23.22 22.20 12.12
CA GLY A 283 -24.36 21.31 12.03
C GLY A 283 -24.13 19.81 12.22
N ARG A 284 -22.89 19.30 12.31
CA ARG A 284 -22.61 17.85 12.25
C ARG A 284 -21.95 17.21 13.47
N SER A 285 -21.70 17.95 14.56
CA SER A 285 -20.92 17.37 15.64
C SER A 285 -21.74 16.42 16.52
N THR A 286 -21.04 15.39 17.01
CA THR A 286 -21.45 14.57 18.15
C THR A 286 -21.89 15.45 19.33
N ARG A 287 -22.79 14.98 20.18
CA ARG A 287 -23.24 15.70 21.39
C ARG A 287 -22.77 15.06 22.69
N SER A 288 -22.08 13.94 22.59
CA SER A 288 -21.58 13.19 23.74
C SER A 288 -20.11 13.51 24.02
N LEU A 289 -19.83 14.13 25.16
CA LEU A 289 -18.47 14.28 25.66
C LEU A 289 -17.78 12.91 25.81
N ARG A 290 -18.53 11.90 26.23
CA ARG A 290 -18.00 10.54 26.41
C ARG A 290 -17.55 9.94 25.07
N ALA A 291 -18.35 10.08 24.02
CA ALA A 291 -17.97 9.62 22.68
C ALA A 291 -16.67 10.31 22.22
N LEU A 292 -16.48 11.60 22.53
CA LEU A 292 -15.25 12.32 22.17
C LEU A 292 -14.02 11.83 22.92
N LEU A 293 -14.17 11.54 24.21
CA LEU A 293 -13.09 10.98 25.02
C LEU A 293 -12.71 9.58 24.52
N LEU A 294 -13.70 8.75 24.17
CA LEU A 294 -13.49 7.44 23.56
C LEU A 294 -12.75 7.57 22.22
N LEU A 295 -13.15 8.51 21.35
CA LEU A 295 -12.41 8.81 20.11
C LEU A 295 -10.96 9.19 20.40
N GLY A 296 -10.71 10.09 21.37
CA GLY A 296 -9.36 10.51 21.73
C GLY A 296 -8.47 9.36 22.22
N MET A 297 -9.03 8.45 23.01
CA MET A 297 -8.33 7.24 23.48
C MET A 297 -8.10 6.25 22.34
N ALA A 298 -9.07 6.09 21.44
CA ALA A 298 -8.93 5.22 20.26
C ALA A 298 -7.82 5.72 19.34
N LEU A 299 -7.77 7.02 19.09
CA LEU A 299 -6.72 7.66 18.29
C LEU A 299 -5.34 7.51 18.93
N GLU A 300 -5.25 7.49 20.26
CA GLU A 300 -4.01 7.20 21.00
C GLU A 300 -3.57 5.74 20.84
N ALA A 301 -4.50 4.79 20.94
CA ALA A 301 -4.22 3.38 20.70
C ALA A 301 -3.77 3.14 19.24
N GLU A 302 -4.42 3.78 18.26
CA GLU A 302 -4.06 3.72 16.84
C GLU A 302 -2.65 4.28 16.57
N ASP A 303 -2.25 5.36 17.23
CA ASP A 303 -0.90 5.92 17.14
C ASP A 303 0.13 4.91 17.68
N GLY A 304 -0.21 4.25 18.79
CA GLY A 304 0.58 3.17 19.38
C GLY A 304 0.62 1.88 18.55
N GLY A 305 -0.17 1.79 17.47
CA GLY A 305 -0.29 0.59 16.63
C GLY A 305 -1.18 -0.51 17.23
N ASP A 306 -1.91 -0.22 18.30
CA ASP A 306 -2.89 -1.11 18.91
C ASP A 306 -4.27 -0.90 18.26
N PHE A 307 -4.40 -1.44 17.04
CA PHE A 307 -5.61 -1.29 16.22
C PHE A 307 -6.81 -2.04 16.80
N ASP A 308 -6.57 -3.11 17.56
CA ASP A 308 -7.63 -3.89 18.23
C ASP A 308 -8.31 -3.03 19.30
N THR A 309 -7.52 -2.47 20.24
CA THR A 309 -8.05 -1.54 21.26
C THR A 309 -8.67 -0.29 20.63
N ALA A 310 -8.06 0.26 19.56
CA ALA A 310 -8.63 1.41 18.86
C ALA A 310 -10.01 1.11 18.28
N ALA A 311 -10.19 -0.07 17.66
CA ALA A 311 -11.48 -0.49 17.12
C ALA A 311 -12.53 -0.68 18.22
N GLU A 312 -12.18 -1.33 19.34
CA GLU A 312 -13.09 -1.51 20.49
C GLU A 312 -13.57 -0.16 21.05
N LEU A 313 -12.66 0.80 21.25
CA LEU A 313 -13.00 2.14 21.74
C LEU A 313 -13.88 2.93 20.76
N MET A 314 -13.69 2.75 19.44
CA MET A 314 -14.55 3.37 18.43
C MET A 314 -15.93 2.73 18.36
N GLU A 315 -16.04 1.41 18.60
CA GLU A 315 -17.33 0.74 18.76
C GLU A 315 -18.08 1.30 19.97
N GLU A 316 -17.43 1.45 21.12
CA GLU A 316 -18.02 2.11 22.30
C GLU A 316 -18.45 3.55 22.01
N ALA A 317 -17.66 4.30 21.23
CA ALA A 317 -18.02 5.66 20.84
C ALA A 317 -19.30 5.71 19.98
N LEU A 318 -19.49 4.72 19.11
CA LEU A 318 -20.69 4.57 18.27
C LEU A 318 -21.90 4.05 19.06
N GLU A 319 -21.70 3.29 20.14
CA GLU A 319 -22.79 2.94 21.07
C GLU A 319 -23.32 4.18 21.80
N GLU A 320 -22.43 5.08 22.20
CA GLU A 320 -22.79 6.37 22.79
C GLU A 320 -23.45 7.30 21.76
N GLU A 321 -22.95 7.29 20.52
CA GLU A 321 -23.48 8.12 19.43
C GLU A 321 -23.41 7.44 18.05
N PRO A 322 -24.52 6.82 17.58
CA PRO A 322 -24.52 6.04 16.34
C PRO A 322 -24.18 6.82 15.06
N ASP A 323 -24.43 8.14 15.04
CA ASP A 323 -24.18 9.01 13.89
C ASP A 323 -22.80 9.71 13.95
N PHE A 324 -21.89 9.23 14.81
CA PHE A 324 -20.56 9.82 14.97
C PHE A 324 -19.61 9.41 13.83
N SER A 325 -19.52 10.27 12.81
CA SER A 325 -18.74 10.00 11.59
C SER A 325 -17.29 9.64 11.84
N GLU A 326 -16.62 10.35 12.73
CA GLU A 326 -15.19 10.21 12.99
C GLU A 326 -14.87 8.85 13.63
N ALA A 327 -15.74 8.37 14.53
CA ALA A 327 -15.63 7.04 15.11
C ALA A 327 -15.95 5.95 14.08
N SER A 328 -16.96 6.14 13.22
CA SER A 328 -17.30 5.19 12.15
C SER A 328 -16.16 5.04 11.14
N ASP A 329 -15.64 6.16 10.63
CA ASP A 329 -14.55 6.16 9.66
C ASP A 329 -13.27 5.60 10.28
N GLY A 330 -13.00 5.91 11.55
CA GLY A 330 -11.89 5.34 12.30
C GLY A 330 -12.02 3.83 12.48
N LEU A 331 -13.21 3.34 12.80
CA LEU A 331 -13.47 1.92 13.03
C LEU A 331 -13.22 1.10 11.76
N ASP A 332 -13.71 1.59 10.62
CA ASP A 332 -13.50 0.94 9.32
C ASP A 332 -12.00 0.87 8.98
N ARG A 333 -11.25 1.96 9.20
CA ARG A 333 -9.79 1.97 9.02
C ARG A 333 -9.08 0.95 9.91
N ASN A 334 -9.39 0.93 11.21
CA ASN A 334 -8.75 0.02 12.17
C ASN A 334 -9.09 -1.44 11.87
N ARG A 335 -10.34 -1.75 11.49
CA ARG A 335 -10.74 -3.09 11.03
C ARG A 335 -9.98 -3.52 9.78
N SER A 336 -9.81 -2.62 8.80
CA SER A 336 -8.98 -2.91 7.63
C SER A 336 -7.53 -3.24 8.00
N LEU A 337 -6.94 -2.52 8.96
CA LEU A 337 -5.58 -2.78 9.46
C LEU A 337 -5.49 -4.13 10.20
N ILE A 338 -6.47 -4.49 11.02
CA ILE A 338 -6.57 -5.79 11.70
C ILE A 338 -6.67 -6.92 10.66
N ASN A 339 -7.58 -6.79 9.69
CA ASN A 339 -7.77 -7.79 8.63
C ASN A 339 -6.51 -7.97 7.77
N ALA A 340 -5.81 -6.89 7.47
CA ALA A 340 -4.55 -6.94 6.71
C ALA A 340 -3.45 -7.68 7.48
N ARG A 341 -3.41 -7.55 8.81
CA ARG A 341 -2.49 -8.29 9.70
C ARG A 341 -2.81 -9.78 9.75
N ASP A 342 -4.09 -10.13 9.88
CA ASP A 342 -4.51 -11.51 10.17
C ASP A 342 -4.67 -12.38 8.92
N THR A 343 -4.69 -11.78 7.72
CA THR A 343 -4.77 -12.52 6.46
C THR A 343 -3.44 -13.21 6.13
N SER A 344 -3.29 -14.47 6.56
CA SER A 344 -2.20 -15.35 6.09
C SER A 344 -2.32 -15.56 4.58
N ILE A 345 -1.19 -15.48 3.87
CA ILE A 345 -1.15 -15.37 2.40
C ILE A 345 -1.44 -16.69 1.67
N SER A 346 -1.75 -17.76 2.39
CA SER A 346 -1.88 -19.10 1.81
C SER A 346 -3.24 -19.40 1.17
N GLU A 347 -4.32 -18.68 1.50
CA GLU A 347 -5.67 -19.22 1.24
C GLU A 347 -6.35 -18.80 -0.07
N VAL A 348 -5.77 -17.92 -0.88
CA VAL A 348 -6.47 -17.51 -2.11
C VAL A 348 -6.00 -18.32 -3.29
N ALA A 349 -6.60 -19.50 -3.38
CA ALA A 349 -6.58 -20.31 -4.56
C ALA A 349 -6.89 -19.45 -5.80
N MET A 350 -6.19 -19.76 -6.88
CA MET A 350 -6.47 -19.28 -8.24
C MET A 350 -7.86 -19.79 -8.66
N GLU A 351 -8.92 -19.20 -8.12
CA GLU A 351 -10.30 -19.53 -8.45
C GLU A 351 -10.52 -19.23 -9.94
N GLY A 352 -10.90 -20.28 -10.68
CA GLY A 352 -11.31 -20.17 -12.08
C GLY A 352 -10.27 -20.58 -13.15
N ARG A 353 -9.11 -21.15 -12.81
CA ARG A 353 -8.11 -21.55 -13.84
C ARG A 353 -8.02 -23.05 -14.09
N PRO A 354 -7.82 -23.48 -15.35
CA PRO A 354 -7.56 -24.89 -15.65
C PRO A 354 -6.28 -25.34 -14.91
N GLN A 355 -6.37 -26.48 -14.24
CA GLN A 355 -5.23 -27.12 -13.59
C GLN A 355 -4.10 -27.30 -14.61
N LEU A 356 -2.90 -26.84 -14.26
CA LEU A 356 -1.69 -27.35 -14.93
C LEU A 356 -1.67 -28.87 -14.73
N PRO A 357 -1.38 -29.66 -15.77
CA PRO A 357 -1.26 -31.10 -15.62
C PRO A 357 -0.25 -31.40 -14.50
N PRO A 358 -0.48 -32.46 -13.70
CA PRO A 358 0.48 -32.84 -12.67
C PRO A 358 1.86 -33.02 -13.32
N PRO A 359 2.96 -32.68 -12.61
CA PRO A 359 4.30 -32.97 -13.12
C PRO A 359 4.35 -34.45 -13.49
N PRO A 360 4.98 -34.82 -14.61
CA PRO A 360 5.01 -36.21 -15.05
C PRO A 360 5.57 -37.05 -13.90
N VAL A 361 4.73 -37.93 -13.35
CA VAL A 361 5.17 -38.90 -12.35
C VAL A 361 6.22 -39.75 -13.03
N ARG A 362 7.49 -39.50 -12.73
CA ARG A 362 8.57 -40.43 -13.08
C ARG A 362 8.39 -41.66 -12.21
N GLY A 363 7.51 -42.56 -12.66
CA GLY A 363 7.50 -43.93 -12.18
C GLY A 363 8.88 -44.56 -12.40
N PRO A 364 9.22 -45.64 -11.67
CA PRO A 364 10.44 -46.38 -11.96
C PRO A 364 10.42 -46.73 -13.44
N ILE A 365 11.50 -46.41 -14.16
CA ILE A 365 11.66 -46.72 -15.57
C ILE A 365 11.43 -48.22 -15.72
N ALA A 366 10.26 -48.60 -16.22
CA ALA A 366 10.06 -49.94 -16.75
C ALA A 366 10.88 -49.97 -18.03
N LEU A 367 12.09 -50.50 -17.94
CA LEU A 367 12.85 -50.94 -19.10
C LEU A 367 11.99 -52.02 -19.78
N GLY A 368 11.15 -51.60 -20.73
CA GLY A 368 10.59 -52.50 -21.72
C GLY A 368 11.71 -53.15 -22.52
N ASP A 369 11.40 -54.25 -23.21
CA ASP A 369 12.38 -55.02 -24.00
C ASP A 369 13.14 -54.05 -24.94
N PRO A 370 14.48 -53.96 -24.83
CA PRO A 370 15.29 -53.05 -25.66
C PRO A 370 15.10 -53.27 -27.17
N ARG A 371 14.47 -54.37 -27.60
CA ARG A 371 14.10 -54.61 -28.99
C ARG A 371 12.95 -53.75 -29.51
N ASP A 372 12.09 -53.22 -28.64
CA ASP A 372 10.96 -52.36 -29.06
C ASP A 372 11.40 -50.90 -29.28
N MET A 373 12.52 -50.47 -28.69
CA MET A 373 13.04 -49.11 -28.85
C MET A 373 13.69 -48.82 -30.22
N PHE A 374 14.02 -49.85 -31.01
CA PHE A 374 14.69 -49.70 -32.31
C PHE A 374 13.81 -49.99 -33.53
N ARG A 375 12.54 -50.35 -33.32
CA ARG A 375 11.63 -50.73 -34.42
C ARG A 375 11.32 -49.55 -35.36
N ASP A 376 11.26 -48.33 -34.81
CA ASP A 376 11.04 -47.10 -35.59
C ASP A 376 12.31 -46.62 -36.30
N VAL A 377 13.49 -47.06 -35.86
CA VAL A 377 14.79 -46.74 -36.49
C VAL A 377 15.08 -47.70 -37.65
N GLU A 378 14.67 -48.97 -37.56
CA GLU A 378 14.74 -49.93 -38.68
C GLU A 378 13.79 -49.56 -39.85
N ALA A 379 12.70 -48.84 -39.58
CA ALA A 379 11.76 -48.36 -40.59
C ALA A 379 12.25 -47.15 -41.39
N LEU A 380 13.34 -46.48 -40.95
CA LEU A 380 13.95 -45.32 -41.61
C LEU A 380 15.18 -45.68 -42.46
N ILE A 381 15.58 -46.95 -42.51
CA ILE A 381 16.62 -47.44 -43.40
C ILE A 381 15.93 -47.93 -44.70
N PRO A 382 16.06 -47.23 -45.84
CA PRO A 382 15.54 -47.74 -47.09
C PRO A 382 16.17 -49.10 -47.40
N GLY A 383 15.32 -50.13 -47.54
CA GLY A 383 15.73 -51.50 -47.80
C GLY A 383 16.58 -51.61 -49.07
N VAL A 384 17.64 -52.39 -48.98
CA VAL A 384 18.50 -52.76 -50.11
C VAL A 384 17.74 -53.74 -51.00
N THR A 385 16.89 -53.24 -51.90
CA THR A 385 16.35 -54.02 -53.02
C THR A 385 16.20 -53.13 -54.25
N GLY A 386 17.23 -53.14 -55.10
CA GLY A 386 17.17 -52.51 -56.42
C GLY A 386 18.46 -51.85 -56.89
N ARG A 387 19.62 -52.51 -56.76
CA ARG A 387 20.81 -52.16 -57.54
C ARG A 387 20.98 -53.20 -58.64
N ASP A 388 20.66 -52.78 -59.87
CA ASP A 388 21.16 -53.39 -61.10
C ASP A 388 22.67 -53.07 -61.19
N PRO A 389 23.57 -54.07 -61.21
CA PRO A 389 25.01 -53.85 -61.23
C PRO A 389 25.57 -53.49 -62.63
N SER A 390 24.73 -53.06 -63.58
CA SER A 390 25.13 -52.89 -64.99
C SER A 390 24.82 -51.51 -65.57
N VAL A 391 25.22 -50.40 -64.93
CA VAL A 391 25.31 -49.10 -65.63
C VAL A 391 26.46 -48.25 -65.04
N GLU A 392 27.59 -48.25 -65.77
CA GLU A 392 28.46 -47.09 -66.10
C GLU A 392 28.93 -46.20 -64.92
N PHE A 393 30.19 -46.22 -64.45
CA PHE A 393 31.42 -45.84 -65.16
C PHE A 393 31.20 -44.75 -66.21
N LEU A 394 31.30 -43.46 -65.81
CA LEU A 394 32.19 -42.46 -66.43
C LEU A 394 31.97 -41.05 -65.84
N ASN A 395 33.10 -40.47 -65.42
CA ASN A 395 33.48 -39.06 -65.32
C ASN A 395 32.55 -37.96 -65.87
N ALA A 396 32.41 -36.87 -65.11
CA ALA A 396 32.53 -35.43 -65.49
C ALA A 396 31.70 -34.58 -64.50
N GLU A 397 32.30 -33.74 -63.67
CA GLU A 397 32.59 -32.30 -63.93
C GLU A 397 31.42 -31.49 -64.51
N GLY A 398 31.02 -30.40 -63.84
CA GLY A 398 30.28 -29.32 -64.52
C GLY A 398 29.35 -28.45 -63.67
N LEU A 399 29.93 -27.39 -63.08
CA LEU A 399 29.48 -25.98 -63.10
C LEU A 399 28.16 -25.52 -62.42
N SER A 400 28.36 -24.44 -61.63
CA SER A 400 27.50 -23.47 -60.93
C SER A 400 26.48 -22.71 -61.85
N PRO A 401 25.75 -21.62 -61.45
CA PRO A 401 25.73 -20.78 -60.21
C PRO A 401 24.29 -20.47 -59.67
N SER A 402 24.03 -19.82 -58.52
CA SER A 402 24.33 -18.42 -58.18
C SER A 402 23.76 -18.02 -56.80
N ALA A 403 24.53 -17.20 -56.07
CA ALA A 403 24.22 -16.13 -55.10
C ALA A 403 23.25 -16.41 -53.91
N ALA A 404 23.53 -16.01 -52.66
CA ALA A 404 24.24 -14.81 -52.22
C ALA A 404 25.00 -15.00 -50.89
N LEU A 405 26.08 -14.23 -50.76
CA LEU A 405 26.97 -14.10 -49.61
C LEU A 405 26.29 -13.43 -48.39
N LEU A 406 26.67 -13.88 -47.19
CA LEU A 406 26.65 -13.04 -45.99
C LEU A 406 27.99 -13.23 -45.26
N GLU A 407 28.75 -12.14 -45.23
CA GLU A 407 30.10 -12.02 -44.68
C GLU A 407 30.00 -11.88 -43.15
N ILE A 408 30.67 -12.77 -42.41
CA ILE A 408 30.78 -12.68 -40.93
C ILE A 408 32.13 -12.04 -40.62
N ILE A 409 32.11 -10.79 -40.15
CA ILE A 409 33.29 -10.09 -39.65
C ILE A 409 33.46 -10.44 -38.16
N LEU A 410 34.48 -11.25 -37.84
CA LEU A 410 34.96 -11.47 -36.47
C LEU A 410 36.14 -10.51 -36.18
N ARG A 411 35.99 -9.63 -35.18
CA ARG A 411 37.11 -8.87 -34.61
C ARG A 411 37.58 -9.53 -33.30
N PRO A 412 38.87 -9.89 -33.16
CA PRO A 412 39.43 -10.36 -31.89
C PRO A 412 39.78 -9.19 -30.94
N PRO A 413 39.95 -9.46 -29.63
CA PRO A 413 40.08 -8.44 -28.60
C PRO A 413 41.51 -7.88 -28.54
N GLY A 414 41.62 -6.56 -28.45
CA GLY A 414 42.89 -5.85 -28.24
C GLY A 414 43.10 -5.48 -26.78
N SER A 415 44.04 -6.17 -26.14
CA SER A 415 44.69 -5.80 -24.87
C SER A 415 45.50 -4.50 -24.99
N GLY A 416 45.61 -3.78 -23.88
CA GLY A 416 46.08 -2.40 -23.84
C GLY A 416 47.57 -2.13 -24.04
N ARG A 417 47.85 -0.85 -24.26
CA ARG A 417 48.77 -0.01 -23.49
C ARG A 417 48.55 1.46 -23.82
#